data_AF-A0A086MR67-F1
#
_entry.id   AF-A0A086MR67-F1
#
_cell.length_a   1.000
_cell.length_b   1.000
_cell.length_c   1.000
_cell.angle_alpha   90.00
_cell.angle_beta   90.00
_cell.angle_gamma   90.00
#
_symmetry.space_group_name_H-M   'P 1'
#
loop_
_entity.id
_entity.type
_entity.pdbx_description
1 polymer ?
#
loop_
_entity_poly.entity_id
_entity_poly.type
_entity_poly.pdbx_seq_one_letter_code
_entity_poly.pdbx_strand_id
1 'polypeptide(L)'
;MAEDTDPQEETTEKVTVLPARPWPVYNVDRARAELIAIEMLTRGAGYLKVRHATGLSPKNVRRLQNLVAEEARNPANPRIVCRTPARAQDRRARTQAARNDATPQARQRLASRTEPLPGSAGRSREPQETAEPVQMTFSIDC
;
A
#
# COMPACT_ATOMS: atom_id res chain seq x y z
N MET A 1 32.43 -60.95 7.44
CA MET A 1 31.53 -60.60 8.55
C MET A 1 31.09 -59.18 8.26
N ALA A 2 29.81 -58.99 7.96
CA ALA A 2 29.26 -57.76 7.39
C ALA A 2 29.33 -56.59 8.39
N GLU A 3 29.70 -55.42 7.88
CA GLU A 3 29.54 -54.14 8.57
C GLU A 3 28.03 -53.83 8.69
N ASP A 4 27.51 -53.81 9.92
CA ASP A 4 26.20 -53.24 10.24
C ASP A 4 26.25 -51.72 10.03
N THR A 5 25.85 -51.31 8.83
CA THR A 5 25.62 -49.90 8.51
C THR A 5 24.11 -49.67 8.70
N ASP A 6 23.72 -49.20 9.88
CA ASP A 6 22.35 -48.72 10.12
C ASP A 6 22.03 -47.59 9.12
N PRO A 7 20.94 -47.67 8.34
CA PRO A 7 20.54 -46.56 7.48
C PRO A 7 20.01 -45.44 8.36
N GLN A 8 20.71 -44.30 8.30
CA GLN A 8 20.34 -43.03 8.89
C GLN A 8 18.88 -42.68 8.58
N GLU A 9 17.99 -42.82 9.58
CA GLU A 9 16.61 -42.36 9.50
C GLU A 9 16.61 -40.83 9.40
N GLU A 10 16.56 -40.32 8.17
CA GLU A 10 16.22 -38.93 7.89
C GLU A 10 14.77 -38.70 8.34
N THR A 11 14.62 -38.25 9.58
CA THR A 11 13.36 -37.71 10.11
C THR A 11 13.06 -36.41 9.35
N THR A 12 12.48 -36.56 8.16
CA THR A 12 11.90 -35.46 7.39
C THR A 12 10.84 -34.78 8.25
N GLU A 13 11.22 -33.68 8.90
CA GLU A 13 10.29 -32.78 9.58
C GLU A 13 9.27 -32.31 8.55
N LYS A 14 8.06 -32.89 8.58
CA LYS A 14 6.95 -32.46 7.74
C LYS A 14 6.52 -31.06 8.21
N VAL A 15 7.16 -30.04 7.65
CA VAL A 15 6.73 -28.64 7.80
C VAL A 15 5.35 -28.52 7.17
N THR A 16 4.31 -28.56 8.00
CA THR A 16 2.93 -28.32 7.57
C THR A 16 2.77 -26.84 7.22
N VAL A 17 3.02 -26.50 5.96
CA VAL A 17 2.73 -25.18 5.41
C VAL A 17 1.21 -25.07 5.26
N LEU A 18 0.58 -24.23 6.07
CA LEU A 18 -0.83 -23.89 5.86
C LEU A 18 -0.99 -23.20 4.51
N PRO A 19 -2.01 -23.55 3.70
CA PRO A 19 -2.21 -22.92 2.41
C PRO A 19 -2.42 -21.41 2.60
N ALA A 20 -1.82 -20.63 1.69
CA ALA A 20 -2.01 -19.19 1.67
C ALA A 20 -3.50 -18.86 1.59
N ARG A 21 -3.93 -17.81 2.30
CA ARG A 21 -5.32 -17.35 2.22
C ARG A 21 -5.65 -17.06 0.74
N PRO A 22 -6.83 -17.49 0.27
CA PRO A 22 -7.26 -17.16 -1.09
C PRO A 22 -7.29 -15.64 -1.25
N TRP A 23 -6.88 -15.17 -2.42
CA TRP A 23 -6.92 -13.75 -2.74
C TRP A 23 -8.35 -13.23 -2.57
N PRO A 24 -8.53 -12.04 -1.97
CA PRO A 24 -9.84 -11.45 -1.84
C PRO A 24 -10.45 -11.32 -3.24
N VAL A 25 -11.56 -12.02 -3.48
CA VAL A 25 -12.31 -11.93 -4.73
C VAL A 25 -12.94 -10.55 -4.78
N TYR A 26 -12.27 -9.64 -5.46
CA TYR A 26 -12.76 -8.28 -5.64
C TYR A 26 -13.85 -8.31 -6.71
N ASN A 27 -15.02 -7.76 -6.38
CA ASN A 27 -16.09 -7.61 -7.36
C ASN A 27 -15.67 -6.53 -8.38
N VAL A 28 -15.36 -6.97 -9.60
CA VAL A 28 -14.83 -6.12 -10.69
C VAL A 28 -15.84 -5.06 -11.09
N ASP A 29 -17.12 -5.39 -11.15
CA ASP A 29 -18.19 -4.45 -11.52
C ASP A 29 -18.35 -3.36 -10.47
N ARG A 30 -18.27 -3.74 -9.19
CA ARG A 30 -18.24 -2.78 -8.09
C ARG A 30 -17.03 -1.86 -8.17
N ALA A 31 -15.85 -2.40 -8.47
CA ALA A 31 -14.64 -1.59 -8.62
C ALA A 31 -14.76 -0.59 -9.77
N ARG A 32 -15.32 -1.01 -10.92
CA ARG A 32 -15.62 -0.13 -12.06
C ARG A 32 -16.60 0.97 -11.67
N ALA A 33 -17.68 0.64 -10.96
CA ALA A 33 -18.66 1.61 -10.48
C ALA A 33 -18.04 2.63 -9.51
N GLU A 34 -17.16 2.18 -8.60
CA GLU A 34 -16.42 3.05 -7.67
C GLU A 34 -15.47 4.00 -8.43
N LEU A 35 -14.77 3.53 -9.47
CA LEU A 35 -13.91 4.37 -10.31
C LEU A 35 -14.70 5.46 -11.06
N ILE A 36 -15.82 5.08 -11.70
CA ILE A 36 -16.70 6.04 -12.39
C ILE A 36 -17.26 7.06 -11.40
N ALA A 37 -17.65 6.62 -10.20
CA ALA A 37 -18.14 7.51 -9.17
C ALA A 37 -17.09 8.54 -8.74
N ILE A 38 -15.83 8.12 -8.54
CA ILE A 38 -14.73 9.02 -8.20
C ILE A 38 -14.51 10.05 -9.33
N GLU A 39 -14.48 9.61 -10.59
CA GLU A 39 -14.34 10.50 -11.74
C GLU A 39 -15.47 11.55 -11.82
N MET A 40 -16.70 11.13 -11.58
CA MET A 40 -17.83 12.06 -11.54
C MET A 40 -17.70 13.07 -10.39
N LEU A 41 -17.27 12.62 -9.21
CA LEU A 41 -17.11 13.47 -8.03
C LEU A 41 -15.97 14.48 -8.22
N THR A 42 -14.84 14.09 -8.81
CA THR A 42 -13.73 15.01 -9.09
C THR A 42 -14.11 16.07 -10.13
N ARG A 43 -15.03 15.74 -11.05
CA ARG A 43 -15.66 16.69 -11.98
C ARG A 43 -16.75 17.57 -11.34
N GLY A 44 -17.01 17.43 -10.04
CA GLY A 44 -18.00 18.23 -9.32
C GLY A 44 -19.45 17.72 -9.43
N ALA A 45 -19.68 16.47 -9.84
CA ALA A 45 -21.02 15.91 -9.86
C ALA A 45 -21.62 15.78 -8.45
N GLY A 46 -22.90 16.14 -8.30
CA GLY A 46 -23.62 16.00 -7.04
C GLY A 46 -23.91 14.54 -6.64
N TYR A 47 -24.08 14.33 -5.33
CA TYR A 47 -24.34 13.02 -4.71
C TYR A 47 -25.44 12.20 -5.43
N LEU A 48 -26.60 12.82 -5.69
CA LEU A 48 -27.75 12.15 -6.31
C LEU A 48 -27.40 11.64 -7.72
N LYS A 49 -26.74 12.47 -8.52
CA LYS A 49 -26.32 12.12 -9.89
C LYS A 49 -25.36 10.94 -9.90
N VAL A 50 -24.38 10.93 -9.01
CA VAL A 50 -23.41 9.84 -8.88
C VAL A 50 -24.10 8.54 -8.46
N ARG A 51 -25.01 8.61 -7.48
CA ARG A 51 -25.75 7.44 -7.00
C ARG A 51 -26.60 6.82 -8.10
N HIS A 52 -27.35 7.62 -8.85
CA HIS A 52 -28.19 7.12 -9.93
C HIS A 52 -27.38 6.56 -11.10
N ALA A 53 -26.25 7.17 -11.45
CA ALA A 53 -25.43 6.71 -12.57
C ALA A 53 -24.64 5.42 -12.27
N THR A 54 -24.18 5.23 -11.03
CA THR A 54 -23.28 4.11 -10.69
C THR A 54 -23.96 2.97 -9.94
N GLY A 55 -25.19 3.17 -9.46
CA GLY A 55 -25.92 2.16 -8.68
C GLY A 55 -25.28 1.84 -7.32
N LEU A 56 -24.27 2.58 -6.89
CA LEU A 56 -23.58 2.35 -5.63
C LEU A 56 -24.49 2.63 -4.43
N SER A 57 -24.24 1.90 -3.34
CA SER A 57 -24.95 2.14 -2.09
C SER A 57 -24.70 3.57 -1.57
N PRO A 58 -25.69 4.21 -0.92
CA PRO A 58 -25.54 5.52 -0.29
C PRO A 58 -24.28 5.67 0.57
N LYS A 59 -23.96 4.63 1.35
CA LYS A 59 -22.78 4.59 2.23
C LYS A 59 -21.48 4.66 1.43
N ASN A 60 -21.40 3.95 0.31
CA ASN A 60 -20.23 3.97 -0.55
C ASN A 60 -20.05 5.33 -1.22
N VAL A 61 -21.12 5.93 -1.75
CA VAL A 61 -21.03 7.26 -2.39
C VAL A 61 -20.56 8.32 -1.39
N ARG A 62 -21.09 8.33 -0.16
CA ARG A 62 -20.61 9.26 0.90
C ARG A 62 -19.16 9.01 1.27
N ARG A 63 -18.74 7.75 1.37
CA ARG A 63 -17.34 7.38 1.62
C ARG A 63 -16.43 7.93 0.51
N LEU A 64 -16.82 7.76 -0.75
CA LEU A 64 -16.06 8.25 -1.90
C LEU A 64 -15.99 9.79 -1.94
N GLN A 65 -17.08 10.48 -1.59
CA GLN A 65 -17.08 11.95 -1.45
C GLN A 65 -16.06 12.43 -0.43
N ASN A 66 -16.01 11.80 0.75
CA ASN A 66 -15.04 12.16 1.77
C ASN A 66 -13.61 11.89 1.30
N LEU A 67 -13.37 10.77 0.59
CA LEU A 67 -12.05 10.45 0.06
C LEU A 67 -11.59 11.50 -0.97
N VAL A 68 -12.47 11.87 -1.90
CA VAL A 68 -12.17 12.90 -2.90
C VAL A 68 -11.95 14.26 -2.24
N ALA A 69 -12.73 14.62 -1.22
CA ALA A 69 -12.55 15.88 -0.48
C ALA A 69 -11.22 15.93 0.28
N GLU A 70 -10.83 14.83 0.93
CA GLU A 70 -9.54 14.73 1.63
C GLU A 70 -8.35 14.80 0.65
N GLU A 71 -8.51 14.23 -0.56
CA GLU A 71 -7.50 14.30 -1.62
C GLU A 71 -7.41 15.71 -2.22
N ALA A 72 -8.55 16.38 -2.45
CA ALA A 72 -8.59 17.76 -2.89
C ALA A 72 -7.92 18.72 -1.88
N ARG A 73 -7.98 18.40 -0.58
CA ARG A 73 -7.30 19.17 0.47
C ARG A 73 -5.77 19.04 0.41
N ASN A 74 -5.25 17.91 -0.09
CA ASN A 74 -3.82 17.61 -0.14
C ASN A 74 -3.41 17.02 -1.50
N PRO A 75 -3.43 17.83 -2.57
CA PRO A 75 -3.17 17.33 -3.93
C PRO A 75 -1.73 16.82 -4.12
N ALA A 76 -0.79 17.26 -3.27
CA ALA A 76 0.62 16.84 -3.32
C ALA A 76 0.85 15.40 -2.83
N ASN A 77 -0.13 14.75 -2.19
CA ASN A 77 0.02 13.39 -1.68
C ASN A 77 -1.21 12.53 -2.01
N PRO A 78 -1.36 12.12 -3.28
CA PRO A 78 -2.51 11.34 -3.71
C PRO A 78 -2.46 9.97 -3.06
N ARG A 79 -3.59 9.51 -2.53
CA ARG A 79 -3.68 8.38 -1.59
C ARG A 79 -3.59 7.01 -2.28
N ILE A 80 -3.04 6.98 -3.50
CA ILE A 80 -3.29 5.96 -4.53
C ILE A 80 -3.11 4.54 -4.00
N VAL A 81 -4.16 3.78 -4.28
CA VAL A 81 -4.66 2.54 -3.67
C VAL A 81 -3.76 1.30 -3.89
N CYS A 82 -2.63 1.42 -4.57
CA CYS A 82 -1.75 0.28 -4.84
C CYS A 82 -0.38 0.34 -4.14
N ARG A 83 -0.03 1.44 -3.47
CA ARG A 83 1.33 1.60 -2.89
C ARG A 83 1.42 1.48 -1.38
N THR A 84 0.30 1.60 -0.67
CA THR A 84 0.31 1.53 0.79
C THR A 84 -0.12 0.13 1.21
N PRO A 85 0.82 -0.79 1.53
CA PRO A 85 0.44 -2.10 2.04
C PRO A 85 -0.42 -1.92 3.30
N ALA A 86 -1.34 -2.86 3.57
CA ALA A 86 -2.23 -2.80 4.75
C ALA A 86 -1.45 -2.52 6.06
N ARG A 87 -0.24 -3.07 6.18
CA ARG A 87 0.67 -2.83 7.32
C ARG A 87 1.10 -1.36 7.49
N ALA A 88 1.20 -0.60 6.41
CA ALA A 88 1.51 0.83 6.44
C ALA A 88 0.28 1.68 6.82
N GLN A 89 -0.94 1.23 6.50
CA GLN A 89 -2.17 1.87 6.98
C GLN A 89 -2.35 1.66 8.49
N ASP A 90 -2.15 0.43 8.98
CA ASP A 90 -2.22 0.12 10.42
C ASP A 90 -1.18 0.89 11.23
N ARG A 91 0.05 1.02 10.70
CA ARG A 91 1.08 1.85 11.33
C ARG A 91 0.66 3.30 11.41
N ARG A 92 0.13 3.89 10.33
CA ARG A 92 -0.36 5.28 10.34
C ARG A 92 -1.51 5.47 11.32
N ALA A 93 -2.48 4.55 11.37
CA ALA A 93 -3.59 4.60 12.31
C ALA A 93 -3.12 4.55 13.77
N ARG A 94 -2.17 3.65 14.08
CA ARG A 94 -1.56 3.58 15.43
C ARG A 94 -0.76 4.82 15.79
N THR A 95 0.01 5.37 14.86
CA THR A 95 0.75 6.62 15.09
C THR A 95 -0.20 7.80 15.30
N GLN A 96 -1.33 7.83 14.60
CA GLN A 96 -2.33 8.88 14.74
C GLN A 96 -3.11 8.75 16.06
N ALA A 97 -3.48 7.53 16.47
CA ALA A 97 -4.04 7.27 17.79
C ALA A 97 -3.07 7.66 18.91
N ALA A 98 -1.79 7.28 18.80
CA ALA A 98 -0.77 7.66 19.78
C ALA A 98 -0.55 9.19 19.87
N ARG A 99 -0.73 9.94 18.77
CA ARG A 99 -0.70 11.41 18.80
C ARG A 99 -1.94 11.99 19.49
N ASN A 100 -3.10 11.37 19.30
CA ASN A 100 -4.35 11.79 19.90
C ASN A 100 -4.41 11.48 21.40
N ASP A 101 -3.80 10.39 21.86
CA ASP A 101 -3.74 10.02 23.28
C ASP A 101 -2.52 10.61 24.01
N ALA A 102 -1.60 11.26 23.29
CA ALA A 102 -0.44 11.91 23.89
C ALA A 102 -0.83 13.13 24.73
N THR A 103 -0.27 13.22 25.94
CA THR A 103 -0.32 14.41 26.80
C THR A 103 0.25 15.64 26.08
N PRO A 104 -0.18 16.87 26.43
CA PRO A 104 0.25 18.09 25.72
C PRO A 104 1.77 18.28 25.67
N GLN A 105 2.52 17.86 26.70
CA GLN A 105 3.99 17.84 26.69
C GLN A 105 4.59 16.81 25.72
N ALA A 106 3.99 15.63 25.58
CA ALA A 106 4.42 14.60 24.64
C ALA A 106 4.11 15.00 23.17
N ARG A 107 2.99 15.70 22.95
CA ARG A 107 2.66 16.31 21.65
C ARG A 107 3.67 17.37 21.24
N GLN A 108 4.12 18.23 22.16
CA GLN A 108 5.18 19.22 21.89
C GLN A 108 6.52 18.57 21.50
N ARG A 109 6.93 17.49 22.19
CA ARG A 109 8.15 16.73 21.85
C ARG A 109 8.09 16.04 20.49
N LEU A 110 6.93 15.55 20.08
CA LEU A 110 6.71 14.96 18.76
C LEU A 110 6.68 16.00 17.63
N ALA A 111 6.18 17.22 17.91
CA ALA A 111 6.20 18.33 16.97
C ALA A 111 7.62 18.90 16.77
N SER A 112 8.41 19.00 17.84
CA SER A 112 9.78 19.54 17.83
C SER A 112 10.84 18.61 17.23
N ARG A 113 10.51 17.35 16.92
CA ARG A 113 11.38 16.48 16.11
C ARG A 113 11.31 16.78 14.60
N THR A 114 10.51 17.77 14.19
CA THR A 114 10.35 18.24 12.81
C THR A 114 10.92 19.65 12.61
N GLU A 115 11.86 20.07 13.45
CA GLU A 115 12.66 21.27 13.20
C GLU A 115 13.85 20.92 12.28
N PRO A 116 14.09 21.71 11.21
CA PRO A 116 15.21 21.52 10.32
C PRO A 116 16.51 21.93 11.03
N LEU A 117 17.49 21.03 11.07
CA LEU A 117 18.86 21.38 11.45
C LEU A 117 19.39 22.44 10.46
N PRO A 118 19.84 23.63 10.93
CA PRO A 118 20.54 24.57 10.08
C PRO A 118 21.99 24.10 9.93
N GLY A 119 22.39 23.72 8.72
CA GLY A 119 23.81 23.49 8.41
C GLY A 119 24.18 22.12 7.86
N SER A 120 23.48 21.61 6.85
CA SER A 120 24.09 20.65 5.92
C SER A 120 23.70 20.98 4.48
N ALA A 121 24.43 21.94 3.91
CA ALA A 121 24.69 21.90 2.48
C ALA A 121 25.45 20.60 2.20
N GLY A 122 24.95 19.77 1.29
CA GLY A 122 25.68 18.55 0.94
C GLY A 122 24.93 17.54 0.09
N ARG A 123 24.97 17.78 -1.23
CA ARG A 123 24.81 16.81 -2.32
C ARG A 123 23.41 16.23 -2.58
N SER A 124 22.80 16.77 -3.63
CA SER A 124 22.16 15.99 -4.68
C SER A 124 22.99 14.72 -4.94
N ARG A 125 22.43 13.56 -4.64
CA ARG A 125 22.99 12.28 -5.07
C ARG A 125 22.16 11.86 -6.28
N GLU A 126 22.65 12.19 -7.47
CA GLU A 126 22.28 11.46 -8.68
C GLU A 126 22.46 9.96 -8.42
N PRO A 127 21.50 9.10 -8.76
CA PRO A 127 21.80 7.72 -9.07
C PRO A 127 22.28 7.69 -10.52
N GLN A 128 23.59 7.83 -10.70
CA GLN A 128 24.25 7.36 -11.91
C GLN A 128 24.41 5.84 -11.74
N GLU A 129 23.46 5.09 -12.25
CA GLU A 129 23.63 3.65 -12.49
C GLU A 129 23.34 3.41 -13.96
N THR A 130 24.41 3.46 -14.75
CA THR A 130 24.43 2.93 -16.11
C THR A 130 24.18 1.43 -16.03
N ALA A 131 22.91 1.04 -16.10
CA ALA A 131 22.54 -0.34 -16.39
C ALA A 131 22.93 -0.61 -17.85
N GLU A 132 24.11 -1.20 -18.06
CA GLU A 132 24.44 -1.76 -19.36
C GLU A 132 23.38 -2.81 -19.74
N PRO A 133 22.85 -2.78 -20.97
CA PRO A 133 21.88 -3.79 -21.39
C PRO A 133 22.58 -5.14 -21.50
N VAL A 134 22.25 -6.05 -20.59
CA VAL A 134 22.60 -7.47 -20.69
C VAL A 134 21.91 -8.02 -21.94
N GLN A 135 22.66 -8.23 -23.01
CA GLN A 135 22.17 -8.91 -24.20
C GLN A 135 22.01 -10.40 -23.86
N MET A 136 20.77 -10.85 -23.76
CA MET A 136 20.46 -12.28 -23.65
C MET A 136 20.49 -12.86 -25.06
N THR A 137 21.61 -13.45 -25.46
CA THR A 137 21.71 -14.25 -26.69
C THR A 137 21.05 -15.60 -26.45
N PHE A 138 19.91 -15.82 -27.09
CA PHE A 138 19.28 -17.15 -27.16
C PHE A 138 19.84 -17.87 -28.39
N SER A 139 20.65 -18.90 -28.17
CA SER A 139 20.95 -19.87 -29.23
C SER A 139 19.77 -20.82 -29.34
N ILE A 140 19.08 -20.78 -30.47
CA ILE A 140 18.15 -21.84 -30.87
C ILE A 140 18.96 -22.76 -31.77
N ASP A 141 19.38 -23.91 -31.23
CA ASP A 141 19.90 -25.01 -32.05
C ASP A 141 18.74 -25.56 -32.88
N CYS A 142 18.91 -25.54 -34.21
CA CYS A 142 18.05 -26.20 -35.19
C CYS A 142 18.70 -27.50 -35.63
#